data_AF-A0A2V2VPN6-F1
#
_entry.id   AF-A0A2V2VPN6-F1
#
_cell.length_a   1.000
_cell.length_b   1.000
_cell.length_c   1.000
_cell.angle_alpha   90.00
_cell.angle_beta   90.00
_cell.angle_gamma   90.00
#
_symmetry.space_group_name_H-M   'P 1'
#
loop_
_entity.id
_entity.type
_entity.pdbx_description
1 polymer ?
#
loop_
_entity_poly.entity_id
_entity_poly.type
_entity_poly.pdbx_seq_one_letter_code
_entity_poly.pdbx_strand_id
1 'polypeptide(L)'
;MTIISSENAKEYSSHVEPFGDGHKITLKSPNLRVSLLTQGATVFSVQYRVPQLAGGDVADKDGWVELVLGLDVPEEFAKDKLYIGSTCGRYSGRIENGEFELNGKSFKLLQNDGENTLHGGPEGFSSRPWKYILLEGEEEIGISFHLISPHLDQGFLGSCLSRQPTSF
;
A
#
# COMPACT_ATOMS: atom_id res chain seq x y z
N MET A 1 43.19 -6.10 -25.71
CA MET A 1 41.96 -6.90 -25.54
C MET A 1 41.81 -7.15 -24.05
N THR A 2 41.08 -6.28 -23.37
CA THR A 2 40.81 -6.41 -21.93
C THR A 2 39.31 -6.55 -21.81
N ILE A 3 38.86 -7.77 -21.55
CA ILE A 3 37.46 -8.08 -21.30
C ILE A 3 37.17 -7.55 -19.90
N ILE A 4 36.46 -6.44 -19.81
CA ILE A 4 35.85 -6.01 -18.55
C ILE A 4 34.59 -6.84 -18.43
N SER A 5 34.62 -7.90 -17.62
CA SER A 5 33.40 -8.58 -17.20
C SER A 5 32.66 -7.63 -16.25
N SER A 6 31.72 -6.85 -16.79
CA SER A 6 30.74 -6.17 -15.95
C SER A 6 29.84 -7.24 -15.36
N GLU A 7 30.01 -7.53 -14.07
CA GLU A 7 28.95 -8.14 -13.28
C GLU A 7 27.73 -7.22 -13.40
N ASN A 8 26.71 -7.64 -14.16
CA ASN A 8 25.44 -6.92 -14.24
C ASN A 8 24.81 -6.98 -12.84
N ALA A 9 24.98 -5.92 -12.04
CA ALA A 9 24.14 -5.70 -10.88
C ALA A 9 22.68 -5.73 -11.36
N LYS A 10 21.83 -6.55 -10.74
CA LYS A 10 20.40 -6.59 -11.06
C LYS A 10 19.86 -5.15 -11.01
N GLU A 11 19.33 -4.70 -12.14
CA GLU A 11 18.80 -3.35 -12.33
C GLU A 11 17.57 -3.09 -11.44
N TYR A 12 16.88 -4.18 -11.07
CA TYR A 12 15.73 -4.21 -10.18
C TYR A 12 16.07 -4.92 -8.87
N SER A 13 15.67 -4.33 -7.74
CA SER A 13 15.91 -4.94 -6.42
C SER A 13 14.82 -4.59 -5.41
N SER A 14 14.60 -5.50 -4.44
CA SER A 14 13.77 -5.26 -3.27
C SER A 14 14.63 -5.10 -2.02
N HIS A 15 14.14 -4.31 -1.06
CA HIS A 15 14.70 -4.21 0.28
C HIS A 15 13.55 -4.26 1.29
N VAL A 16 13.64 -5.13 2.28
CA VAL A 16 12.59 -5.35 3.28
C VAL A 16 13.13 -4.99 4.66
N GLU A 17 12.41 -4.11 5.35
CA GLU A 17 12.75 -3.63 6.69
C GLU A 17 11.56 -3.93 7.62
N PRO A 18 11.79 -4.53 8.80
CA PRO A 18 10.72 -4.71 9.77
C PRO A 18 10.30 -3.35 10.34
N PHE A 19 9.01 -3.21 10.62
CA PHE A 19 8.42 -2.05 11.29
C PHE A 19 7.19 -2.50 12.08
N GLY A 20 7.17 -2.28 13.39
CA GLY A 20 6.14 -2.82 14.27
C GLY A 20 6.01 -4.35 14.08
N ASP A 21 4.78 -4.82 13.87
CA ASP A 21 4.48 -6.22 13.54
C ASP A 21 4.50 -6.52 12.02
N GLY A 22 4.89 -5.53 11.21
CA GLY A 22 4.84 -5.58 9.75
C GLY A 22 6.20 -5.29 9.10
N HIS A 23 6.14 -4.95 7.81
CA HIS A 23 7.33 -4.63 7.02
C HIS A 23 7.09 -3.39 6.16
N LYS A 24 8.16 -2.62 5.97
CA LYS A 24 8.33 -1.68 4.87
C LYS A 24 9.11 -2.38 3.76
N ILE A 25 8.51 -2.50 2.58
CA ILE A 25 9.11 -3.09 1.39
C ILE A 25 9.43 -1.96 0.41
N THR A 26 10.68 -1.84 -0.02
CA THR A 26 11.10 -0.87 -1.04
C THR A 26 11.51 -1.59 -2.31
N LEU A 27 10.81 -1.32 -3.39
CA LEU A 27 11.15 -1.76 -4.75
C LEU A 27 11.96 -0.66 -5.42
N LYS A 28 13.05 -1.03 -6.09
CA LYS A 28 13.98 -0.09 -6.72
C LYS A 28 14.24 -0.50 -8.16
N SER A 29 14.16 0.48 -9.05
CA SER A 29 14.72 0.47 -10.39
C SER A 29 15.70 1.67 -10.52
N PRO A 30 16.37 1.88 -11.66
CA PRO A 30 17.31 2.99 -11.83
C PRO A 30 16.68 4.37 -11.63
N ASN A 31 15.41 4.52 -11.98
CA ASN A 31 14.72 5.80 -12.00
C ASN A 31 13.47 5.86 -11.13
N LEU A 32 13.03 4.74 -10.54
CA LEU A 32 11.85 4.68 -9.69
C LEU A 32 12.18 3.94 -8.39
N ARG A 33 11.72 4.48 -7.26
CA ARG A 33 11.68 3.80 -5.97
C ARG A 33 10.27 3.86 -5.43
N VAL A 34 9.77 2.72 -4.97
CA VAL A 34 8.44 2.65 -4.36
C VAL A 34 8.58 1.93 -3.04
N SER A 35 8.20 2.60 -1.94
CA SER A 35 8.12 1.99 -0.62
C SER A 35 6.65 1.74 -0.26
N LEU A 36 6.39 0.54 0.25
CA LEU A 36 5.06 0.02 0.58
C LEU A 36 5.07 -0.54 2.01
N LEU A 37 3.96 -0.42 2.73
CA LEU A 37 3.80 -1.03 4.06
C LEU A 37 2.85 -2.22 3.99
N THR A 38 3.16 -3.28 4.73
CA THR A 38 2.21 -4.39 4.93
C THR A 38 0.96 -3.95 5.68
N GLN A 39 1.07 -2.92 6.53
CA GLN A 39 -0.06 -2.30 7.20
C GLN A 39 -0.90 -1.53 6.16
N GLY A 40 -2.15 -1.93 6.00
CA GLY A 40 -3.09 -1.34 5.05
C GLY A 40 -2.76 -1.55 3.58
N ALA A 41 -1.75 -2.38 3.24
CA ALA A 41 -1.16 -2.43 1.90
C ALA A 41 -0.92 -1.02 1.35
N THR A 42 -0.20 -0.22 2.12
CA THR A 42 -0.12 1.24 1.96
C THR A 42 1.03 1.64 1.06
N VAL A 43 0.79 2.58 0.13
CA VAL A 43 1.86 3.30 -0.57
C VAL A 43 2.46 4.34 0.36
N PHE A 44 3.70 4.11 0.79
CA PHE A 44 4.40 4.98 1.74
C PHE A 44 5.18 6.09 1.03
N SER A 45 5.84 5.77 -0.08
CA SER A 45 6.67 6.69 -0.85
C SER A 45 6.78 6.23 -2.29
N VAL A 46 6.81 7.19 -3.22
CA VAL A 46 7.04 6.99 -4.66
C VAL A 46 8.01 8.06 -5.11
N GLN A 47 9.26 7.68 -5.35
CA GLN A 47 10.30 8.60 -5.76
C GLN A 47 10.71 8.36 -7.20
N TYR A 48 10.72 9.43 -7.99
CA TYR A 48 11.26 9.41 -9.35
C TYR A 48 12.57 10.18 -9.44
N ARG A 49 13.52 9.67 -10.22
CA ARG A 49 14.85 10.26 -10.34
C ARG A 49 14.90 11.29 -11.47
N VAL A 50 15.23 12.52 -11.10
CA VAL A 50 15.47 13.66 -12.00
C VAL A 50 16.85 14.26 -11.67
N PRO A 51 17.94 13.75 -12.27
CA PRO A 51 19.31 14.18 -11.92
C PRO A 51 19.56 15.69 -12.05
N GLN A 52 18.82 16.37 -12.93
CA GLN A 52 18.94 17.82 -13.15
C GLN A 52 18.46 18.66 -11.96
N LEU A 53 17.67 18.07 -11.06
CA LEU A 53 17.13 18.75 -9.87
C LEU A 53 17.93 18.43 -8.60
N ALA A 54 19.02 17.67 -8.71
CA ALA A 54 19.80 17.22 -7.55
C ALA A 54 20.25 18.38 -6.65
N GLY A 55 19.91 18.28 -5.37
CA GLY A 55 20.24 19.29 -4.34
C GLY A 55 19.39 20.57 -4.38
N GLY A 56 18.31 20.61 -5.17
CA GLY A 56 17.35 21.71 -5.18
C GLY A 56 16.24 21.55 -4.12
N ASP A 57 15.28 22.48 -4.13
CA ASP A 57 14.20 22.54 -3.09
C ASP A 57 13.23 21.34 -3.11
N VAL A 58 13.15 20.63 -4.24
CA VAL A 58 12.16 19.57 -4.50
C VAL A 58 12.78 18.18 -4.69
N ALA A 59 14.10 18.07 -4.62
CA ALA A 59 14.84 16.83 -4.86
C ALA A 59 15.98 16.66 -3.86
N ASP A 60 16.27 15.41 -3.49
CA ASP A 60 17.44 15.11 -2.68
C ASP A 60 18.76 15.36 -3.44
N LYS A 61 19.88 15.17 -2.74
CA LYS A 61 21.24 15.35 -3.29
C LYS A 61 21.54 14.48 -4.54
N ASP A 62 20.79 13.41 -4.76
CA ASP A 62 20.99 12.46 -5.86
C ASP A 62 19.92 12.61 -6.97
N GLY A 63 19.02 13.60 -6.82
CA GLY A 63 17.96 13.94 -7.76
C GLY A 63 16.65 13.16 -7.56
N TRP A 64 16.41 12.55 -6.40
CA TRP A 64 15.13 11.87 -6.13
C TRP A 64 14.06 12.87 -5.70
N VAL A 65 12.92 12.83 -6.39
CA VAL A 65 11.74 13.66 -6.11
C VAL A 65 10.64 12.76 -5.56
N GLU A 66 10.09 13.12 -4.39
CA GLU A 66 8.91 12.45 -3.82
C GLU A 66 7.65 12.88 -4.58
N LEU A 67 6.83 11.91 -5.01
CA LEU A 67 5.66 12.14 -5.85
C LEU A 67 4.34 11.99 -5.12
N VAL A 68 4.33 11.37 -3.94
CA VAL A 68 3.12 11.16 -3.15
C VAL A 68 3.21 11.88 -1.80
N LEU A 69 2.04 12.19 -1.25
CA LEU A 69 1.95 12.58 0.15
C LEU A 69 2.20 11.34 1.01
N GLY A 70 2.96 11.51 2.08
CA GLY A 70 3.25 10.46 3.05
C GLY A 70 3.36 11.03 4.45
N LEU A 71 3.58 10.15 5.41
CA LEU A 71 3.96 10.50 6.78
C LEU A 71 5.46 10.26 6.96
N ASP A 72 6.07 10.91 7.95
CA ASP A 72 7.52 10.87 8.12
C ASP A 72 8.02 9.49 8.53
N VAL A 73 7.24 8.79 9.36
CA VAL A 73 7.61 7.45 9.87
C VAL A 73 6.45 6.45 9.73
N PRO A 74 6.74 5.16 9.42
CA PRO A 74 5.71 4.14 9.27
C PRO A 74 4.78 3.98 10.49
N GLU A 75 5.28 4.21 11.70
CA GLU A 75 4.55 4.15 12.98
C GLU A 75 3.31 5.04 12.99
N GLU A 76 3.33 6.15 12.25
CA GLU A 76 2.24 7.11 12.22
C GLU A 76 1.04 6.63 11.40
N PHE A 77 1.26 5.75 10.43
CA PHE A 77 0.16 5.19 9.61
C PHE A 77 -0.81 4.34 10.43
N ALA A 78 -0.39 3.76 11.55
CA ALA A 78 -1.29 3.05 12.46
C ALA A 78 -2.33 3.97 13.12
N LYS A 79 -2.07 5.29 13.15
CA LYS A 79 -2.96 6.31 13.72
C LYS A 79 -3.58 7.19 12.65
N ASP A 80 -3.28 6.94 11.37
CA ASP A 80 -3.76 7.77 10.28
C ASP A 80 -5.28 7.62 10.14
N LYS A 81 -5.95 8.77 10.11
CA LYS A 81 -7.41 8.89 9.88
C LYS A 81 -7.73 9.44 8.49
N LEU A 82 -6.71 9.80 7.72
CA LEU A 82 -6.82 10.37 6.39
C LEU A 82 -6.71 9.31 5.29
N TYR A 83 -6.34 8.07 5.63
CA TYR A 83 -6.21 6.93 4.73
C TYR A 83 -5.17 7.18 3.61
N ILE A 84 -4.13 7.95 3.89
CA ILE A 84 -3.12 8.36 2.91
C ILE A 84 -2.44 7.09 2.38
N GLY A 85 -2.52 6.87 1.06
CA GLY A 85 -1.89 5.74 0.38
C GLY A 85 -2.42 4.35 0.76
N SER A 86 -3.32 4.21 1.74
CA SER A 86 -3.81 2.92 2.23
C SER A 86 -4.89 2.33 1.34
N THR A 87 -4.92 1.00 1.24
CA THR A 87 -5.99 0.28 0.55
C THR A 87 -7.26 0.25 1.40
N CYS A 88 -8.27 1.00 0.99
CA CYS A 88 -9.59 1.02 1.65
C CYS A 88 -10.48 -0.15 1.20
N GLY A 89 -11.31 -0.68 2.11
CA GLY A 89 -12.21 -1.79 1.79
C GLY A 89 -12.88 -2.43 3.01
N ARG A 90 -13.95 -3.23 2.85
CA ARG A 90 -14.47 -3.79 1.58
C ARG A 90 -15.20 -2.81 0.65
N TYR A 91 -15.59 -1.64 1.15
CA TYR A 91 -16.20 -0.58 0.37
C TYR A 91 -15.43 0.72 0.57
N SER A 92 -15.08 1.42 -0.51
CA SER A 92 -14.41 2.72 -0.44
C SER A 92 -15.42 3.85 -0.56
N GLY A 93 -15.44 4.76 0.41
CA GLY A 93 -16.45 5.79 0.54
C GLY A 93 -17.42 5.51 1.69
N ARG A 94 -18.61 6.12 1.66
CA ARG A 94 -19.62 6.02 2.73
C ARG A 94 -20.79 5.15 2.31
N ILE A 95 -21.23 4.28 3.20
CA ILE A 95 -22.54 3.62 3.14
C ILE A 95 -23.43 4.32 4.15
N GLU A 96 -24.50 4.93 3.64
CA GLU A 96 -25.46 5.69 4.43
C GLU A 96 -26.09 4.81 5.52
N ASN A 97 -26.20 5.34 6.73
CA ASN A 97 -26.76 4.65 7.91
C ASN A 97 -26.07 3.31 8.25
N GLY A 98 -24.90 3.04 7.65
CA GLY A 98 -24.20 1.76 7.76
C GLY A 98 -25.10 0.60 7.33
N GLU A 99 -25.94 0.81 6.32
CA GLU A 99 -26.96 -0.16 5.92
C GLU A 99 -27.01 -0.31 4.41
N PHE A 100 -27.18 -1.55 3.96
CA PHE A 100 -27.46 -1.84 2.56
C PHE A 100 -28.46 -2.98 2.43
N GLU A 101 -29.18 -2.99 1.31
CA GLU A 101 -30.13 -4.05 1.00
C GLU A 101 -29.53 -5.04 0.00
N LEU A 102 -29.71 -6.33 0.25
CA LEU A 102 -29.37 -7.40 -0.67
C LEU A 102 -30.48 -8.43 -0.69
N ASN A 103 -31.07 -8.65 -1.88
CA ASN A 103 -32.18 -9.60 -2.10
C ASN A 103 -33.38 -9.37 -1.16
N GLY A 104 -33.83 -8.12 -0.98
CA GLY A 104 -34.99 -7.81 -0.14
C GLY A 104 -34.71 -7.84 1.36
N LYS A 105 -33.45 -8.06 1.78
CA LYS A 105 -33.04 -8.12 3.18
C LYS A 105 -32.05 -7.01 3.48
N SER A 106 -32.30 -6.34 4.61
CA SER A 106 -31.42 -5.29 5.08
C SER A 106 -30.28 -5.84 5.93
N PHE A 107 -29.07 -5.32 5.73
CA PHE A 107 -27.87 -5.70 6.46
C PHE A 107 -27.21 -4.47 7.06
N LYS A 108 -26.90 -4.57 8.35
CA LYS A 108 -26.18 -3.54 9.10
C LYS A 108 -24.68 -3.81 9.10
N LEU A 109 -23.92 -2.77 8.84
CA LEU A 109 -22.48 -2.69 8.89
C LEU A 109 -22.03 -1.94 10.14
N LEU A 110 -20.77 -2.13 10.53
CA LEU A 110 -20.18 -1.33 11.60
C LEU A 110 -19.99 0.12 11.13
N GLN A 111 -20.51 1.06 11.92
CA GLN A 111 -20.41 2.50 11.65
C GLN A 111 -19.13 3.06 12.28
N ASN A 112 -18.52 4.02 11.60
CA ASN A 112 -17.28 4.69 12.04
C ASN A 112 -17.20 6.16 11.61
N ASP A 113 -18.22 6.69 10.93
CA ASP A 113 -18.31 8.09 10.53
C ASP A 113 -19.74 8.61 10.75
N GLY A 114 -20.04 8.93 12.02
CA GLY A 114 -21.41 9.19 12.46
C GLY A 114 -22.28 7.95 12.29
N GLU A 115 -23.41 8.09 11.60
CA GLU A 115 -24.30 6.97 11.27
C GLU A 115 -23.81 6.17 10.05
N ASN A 116 -22.72 6.57 9.40
CA ASN A 116 -22.24 5.93 8.17
C ASN A 116 -21.14 4.91 8.43
N THR A 117 -21.02 3.96 7.50
CA THR A 117 -19.83 3.11 7.37
C THR A 117 -18.90 3.74 6.33
N LEU A 118 -17.76 4.24 6.77
CA LEU A 118 -16.72 4.83 5.94
C LEU A 118 -15.59 3.82 5.71
N HIS A 119 -15.17 3.68 4.45
CA HIS A 119 -14.00 2.89 4.03
C HIS A 119 -13.99 1.43 4.53
N GLY A 120 -15.18 0.85 4.70
CA GLY A 120 -15.37 -0.53 5.10
C GLY A 120 -15.43 -0.76 6.61
N GLY A 121 -15.50 0.30 7.42
CA GLY A 121 -15.75 0.21 8.85
C GLY A 121 -14.54 0.53 9.73
N PRO A 122 -14.71 0.46 11.07
CA PRO A 122 -13.70 0.88 12.03
C PRO A 122 -12.41 0.06 11.96
N GLU A 123 -12.51 -1.21 11.59
CA GLU A 123 -11.36 -2.08 11.34
C GLU A 123 -11.35 -2.51 9.86
N GLY A 124 -11.50 -1.56 8.94
CA GLY A 124 -11.45 -1.80 7.50
C GLY A 124 -10.08 -2.26 6.98
N PHE A 125 -9.96 -2.43 5.67
CA PHE A 125 -8.73 -2.96 5.06
C PHE A 125 -7.49 -2.09 5.27
N SER A 126 -7.66 -0.77 5.38
CA SER A 126 -6.58 0.19 5.58
C SER A 126 -5.91 0.08 6.94
N SER A 127 -6.60 -0.47 7.95
CA SER A 127 -6.07 -0.61 9.30
C SER A 127 -5.56 -2.02 9.62
N ARG A 128 -5.44 -2.90 8.62
CA ARG A 128 -5.08 -4.31 8.84
C ARG A 128 -3.68 -4.66 8.36
N PRO A 129 -3.03 -5.65 8.99
CA PRO A 129 -1.83 -6.24 8.44
C PRO A 129 -2.17 -7.14 7.24
N TRP A 130 -1.53 -6.90 6.10
CA TRP A 130 -1.64 -7.72 4.91
C TRP A 130 -0.46 -8.69 4.79
N LYS A 131 -0.72 -9.88 4.25
CA LYS A 131 0.34 -10.79 3.80
C LYS A 131 0.85 -10.32 2.44
N TYR A 132 2.08 -10.66 2.08
CA TYR A 132 2.64 -10.29 0.78
C TYR A 132 3.45 -11.41 0.14
N ILE A 133 3.63 -11.29 -1.18
CA ILE A 133 4.51 -12.11 -2.00
C ILE A 133 5.31 -11.16 -2.89
N LEU A 134 6.63 -11.23 -2.84
CA LEU A 134 7.51 -10.53 -3.79
C LEU A 134 7.52 -11.25 -5.14
N LEU A 135 7.46 -10.47 -6.20
CA LEU A 135 7.49 -10.93 -7.58
C LEU A 135 8.78 -10.39 -8.20
N GLU A 136 9.84 -11.18 -8.21
CA GLU A 136 11.15 -10.76 -8.73
C GLU A 136 11.41 -11.42 -10.08
N GLY A 137 11.38 -10.63 -11.15
CA GLY A 137 11.77 -11.02 -12.51
C GLY A 137 13.18 -10.56 -12.88
N GLU A 138 13.61 -10.86 -14.11
CA GLU A 138 14.86 -10.30 -14.66
C GLU A 138 14.69 -8.84 -15.08
N GLU A 139 13.52 -8.48 -15.63
CA GLU A 139 13.20 -7.15 -16.16
C GLU A 139 12.09 -6.42 -15.37
N GLU A 140 11.46 -7.06 -14.39
CA GLU A 140 10.37 -6.49 -13.60
C GLU A 140 10.54 -6.81 -12.12
N ILE A 141 10.00 -5.92 -11.27
CA ILE A 141 9.86 -6.22 -9.85
C ILE A 141 8.49 -5.76 -9.34
N GLY A 142 7.90 -6.59 -8.50
CA GLY A 142 6.59 -6.33 -7.95
C GLY A 142 6.37 -6.97 -6.59
N ILE A 143 5.19 -6.70 -6.07
CA ILE A 143 4.68 -7.25 -4.82
C ILE A 143 3.17 -7.44 -4.94
N SER A 144 2.67 -8.51 -4.34
CA SER A 144 1.24 -8.78 -4.26
C SER A 144 0.81 -8.90 -2.81
N PHE A 145 -0.07 -8.01 -2.37
CA PHE A 145 -0.66 -8.04 -1.03
C PHE A 145 -1.95 -8.87 -1.01
N HIS A 146 -2.15 -9.59 0.09
CA HIS A 146 -3.29 -10.48 0.30
C HIS A 146 -3.90 -10.29 1.69
N LEU A 147 -5.22 -10.15 1.72
CA LEU A 147 -6.01 -10.10 2.94
C LEU A 147 -7.29 -10.92 2.77
N ILE A 148 -7.62 -11.70 3.79
CA ILE A 148 -8.89 -12.46 3.86
C ILE A 148 -9.83 -11.71 4.79
N SER A 149 -10.99 -11.32 4.27
CA SER A 149 -12.11 -10.75 5.03
C SER A 149 -13.19 -11.83 5.17
N PRO A 150 -13.35 -12.44 6.34
CA PRO A 150 -14.30 -13.54 6.53
C PRO A 150 -15.75 -13.06 6.42
N HIS A 151 -16.67 -14.03 6.40
CA HIS A 151 -18.10 -13.73 6.50
C HIS A 151 -18.41 -12.91 7.75
N LEU A 152 -19.25 -11.88 7.60
CA LEU A 152 -19.65 -10.91 8.65
C LEU A 152 -18.54 -10.00 9.16
N ASP A 153 -17.39 -10.01 8.51
CA ASP A 153 -16.33 -9.06 8.82
C ASP A 153 -16.78 -7.63 8.54
N GLN A 154 -16.75 -6.78 9.58
CA GLN A 154 -17.34 -5.43 9.62
C GLN A 154 -18.86 -5.39 9.28
N GLY A 155 -19.54 -6.53 9.40
CA GLY A 155 -20.95 -6.72 9.06
C GLY A 155 -21.20 -7.15 7.59
N PHE A 156 -20.17 -7.16 6.74
CA PHE A 156 -20.33 -7.51 5.34
C PHE A 156 -20.51 -9.04 5.15
N LEU A 157 -21.48 -9.44 4.34
CA LEU A 157 -21.73 -10.84 4.01
C LEU A 157 -20.66 -11.41 3.06
N GLY A 158 -20.59 -12.74 2.97
CA GLY A 158 -19.61 -13.46 2.18
C GLY A 158 -18.17 -13.35 2.69
N SER A 159 -17.35 -14.33 2.32
CA SER A 159 -15.89 -14.24 2.46
C SER A 159 -15.29 -13.56 1.23
N CYS A 160 -14.28 -12.73 1.41
CA CYS A 160 -13.58 -12.02 0.33
C CYS A 160 -12.06 -12.22 0.46
N LEU A 161 -11.42 -12.67 -0.63
CA LEU A 161 -9.98 -12.60 -0.80
C LEU A 161 -9.66 -11.30 -1.56
N SER A 162 -9.05 -10.35 -0.88
CA SER A 162 -8.52 -9.15 -1.52
C SER A 162 -7.07 -9.39 -1.96
N ARG A 163 -6.80 -9.11 -3.23
CA ARG A 163 -5.48 -9.22 -3.87
C ARG A 163 -5.13 -7.87 -4.50
N GLN A 164 -4.02 -7.27 -4.08
CA GLN A 164 -3.50 -6.03 -4.65
C GLN A 164 -2.13 -6.32 -5.26
N PRO A 165 -2.04 -6.56 -6.58
CA PRO A 165 -0.77 -6.65 -7.27
C PRO A 165 -0.23 -5.24 -7.54
N THR A 166 1.08 -5.09 -7.43
CA THR A 166 1.80 -3.88 -7.79
C THR A 166 3.08 -4.32 -8.47
N SER A 167 3.24 -3.99 -9.75
CA SER A 167 4.42 -4.34 -10.56
C SER A 167 4.77 -3.15 -11.43
N PHE A 168 6.06 -2.94 -11.67
CA PHE A 168 6.58 -1.90 -12.55
C PHE A 168 7.80 -2.41 -13.30
#